data_AF-A0A949GAC6-F1
#
_entry.id   AF-A0A949GAC6-F1
#
_cell.length_a   1.000
_cell.length_b   1.000
_cell.length_c   1.000
_cell.angle_alpha   90.00
_cell.angle_beta   90.00
_cell.angle_gamma   90.00
#
_symmetry.space_group_name_H-M   'P 1'
#
loop_
_entity.id
_entity.type
_entity.pdbx_description
1 polymer ?
#
loop_
_entity_poly.entity_id
_entity_poly.type
_entity_poly.pdbx_seq_one_letter_code
_entity_poly.pdbx_strand_id
1 'polypeptide(L)'
;MSDKPEKEKEWLCLACSQVMELSDEEPVYACPHCGDEGIPAEWSVRPEFKITWHELRCLIMWAEFWASQADQRAEDAQKSGDPERIAMAGRGNMRKIVYGIADRLHAQHMDGPPLTFSQELADVRAEYGAVEQNVIKED
;
A
#
# COMPACT_ATOMS: atom_id res chain seq x y z
N MET A 1 30.46 -3.59 40.18
CA MET A 1 29.53 -2.94 39.24
C MET A 1 29.14 -4.01 38.26
N SER A 2 27.92 -4.54 38.35
CA SER A 2 27.43 -5.50 37.36
C SER A 2 26.94 -4.71 36.16
N ASP A 3 27.61 -4.87 35.02
CA ASP A 3 27.13 -4.40 33.74
C ASP A 3 25.75 -5.03 33.50
N LYS A 4 24.72 -4.18 33.47
CA LYS A 4 23.41 -4.62 33.01
C LYS A 4 23.56 -4.90 31.52
N PRO A 5 23.12 -6.07 31.03
CA PRO A 5 23.16 -6.35 29.61
C PRO A 5 22.37 -5.27 28.88
N GLU A 6 23.03 -4.69 27.86
CA GLU A 6 22.41 -3.76 26.92
C GLU A 6 21.17 -4.40 26.32
N LYS A 7 20.08 -3.64 26.26
CA LYS A 7 18.85 -4.12 25.62
C LYS A 7 18.95 -3.82 24.13
N GLU A 8 19.17 -4.86 23.33
CA GLU A 8 18.93 -4.80 21.89
C GLU A 8 17.50 -4.31 21.63
N LYS A 9 17.36 -3.33 20.72
CA LYS A 9 16.05 -2.83 20.29
C LYS A 9 15.72 -3.42 18.93
N GLU A 10 14.45 -3.78 18.77
CA GLU A 10 13.90 -4.17 17.49
C GLU A 10 13.48 -2.92 16.70
N TRP A 11 13.83 -2.91 15.42
CA TRP A 11 13.52 -1.86 14.47
C TRP A 11 12.86 -2.45 13.23
N LEU A 12 11.92 -1.74 12.61
CA LEU A 12 11.18 -2.16 11.43
C LEU A 12 11.47 -1.22 10.26
N CYS A 13 11.94 -1.79 9.15
CA CYS A 13 11.94 -1.05 7.89
C CYS A 13 10.52 -1.00 7.30
N LEU A 14 10.01 0.21 7.05
CA LEU A 14 8.67 0.37 6.47
C LEU A 14 8.61 0.02 4.97
N ALA A 15 9.74 0.00 4.26
CA ALA A 15 9.80 -0.33 2.85
C ALA A 15 9.80 -1.86 2.61
N CYS A 16 10.66 -2.62 3.30
CA CYS A 16 10.78 -4.07 3.12
C CYS A 16 10.10 -4.90 4.22
N SER A 17 9.57 -4.27 5.27
CA SER A 17 8.95 -4.93 6.44
C SER A 17 9.88 -5.86 7.24
N GLN A 18 11.20 -5.77 7.02
CA GLN A 18 12.17 -6.54 7.78
C GLN A 18 12.32 -5.97 9.19
N VAL A 19 12.22 -6.84 10.19
CA VAL A 19 12.58 -6.54 11.59
C VAL A 19 14.08 -6.79 11.77
N MET A 20 14.74 -5.88 12.47
CA MET A 20 16.19 -5.85 12.65
C MET A 20 16.51 -5.52 14.11
N GLU A 21 17.49 -6.21 14.66
CA GLU A 21 18.04 -5.91 15.99
C GLU A 21 19.22 -4.95 15.80
N LEU A 22 19.13 -3.77 16.39
CA LEU A 22 20.16 -2.73 16.28
C LEU A 22 20.54 -2.25 17.68
N SER A 23 21.83 -2.00 17.89
CA SER A 23 22.35 -1.44 19.13
C SER A 23 22.04 0.06 19.21
N ASP A 24 21.92 0.60 20.42
CA ASP A 24 21.68 2.04 20.65
C ASP A 24 22.89 2.91 20.29
N GLU A 25 24.07 2.31 20.05
CA GLU A 25 25.31 3.04 19.76
C GLU A 25 25.47 3.43 18.28
N GLU A 26 24.75 2.77 17.37
CA GLU A 26 24.85 3.03 15.92
C GLU A 26 23.60 3.74 15.40
N PRO A 27 23.70 5.00 14.96
CA PRO A 27 22.56 5.69 14.36
C PRO A 27 22.18 5.04 13.03
N VAL A 28 20.92 4.67 12.90
CA VAL A 28 20.38 3.93 11.75
C VAL A 28 19.81 4.91 10.73
N TYR A 29 20.56 5.16 9.66
CA TYR A 29 20.16 6.11 8.60
C TYR A 29 19.55 5.45 7.36
N ALA A 30 19.60 4.12 7.27
CA ALA A 30 19.02 3.36 6.18
C ALA A 30 18.72 1.94 6.63
N CYS A 31 17.84 1.24 5.91
CA CYS A 31 17.63 -0.18 6.13
C CYS A 31 18.82 -1.00 5.56
N PRO A 32 19.58 -1.74 6.39
CA PRO A 32 20.68 -2.58 5.91
C PRO A 32 20.23 -3.73 4.99
N HIS A 33 18.95 -4.10 5.03
CA HIS A 33 18.42 -5.18 4.21
C HIS A 33 18.06 -4.74 2.78
N CYS A 34 17.33 -3.63 2.62
CA CYS A 34 16.82 -3.20 1.31
C CYS A 34 17.49 -1.93 0.78
N GLY A 35 18.34 -1.26 1.56
CA GLY A 35 19.01 -0.02 1.18
C GLY A 35 18.09 1.20 1.16
N ASP A 36 16.86 1.10 1.65
CA ASP A 36 15.94 2.23 1.76
C ASP A 36 16.52 3.29 2.71
N GLU A 37 16.55 4.55 2.27
CA GLU A 37 17.09 5.70 3.02
C GLU A 37 16.11 6.21 4.10
N GLY A 38 14.97 5.55 4.29
CA GLY A 38 14.07 5.81 5.39
C GLY A 38 14.66 5.34 6.73
N ILE A 39 14.55 6.19 7.76
CA ILE A 39 14.88 5.81 9.14
C ILE A 39 13.92 4.71 9.58
N PRO A 40 14.40 3.50 9.94
CA PRO A 40 13.55 2.44 10.44
C PRO A 40 12.76 2.88 11.67
N ALA A 41 11.53 2.40 11.83
CA ALA A 41 10.72 2.71 13.00
C ALA A 41 11.09 1.78 14.15
N GLU A 42 11.31 2.32 15.36
CA GLU A 42 11.49 1.47 16.54
C GLU A 42 10.22 0.63 16.77
N TRP A 43 10.38 -0.68 16.93
CA TRP A 43 9.26 -1.63 17.02
C TRP A 43 8.44 -1.43 18.29
N SER A 44 9.09 -1.02 19.39
CA SER A 44 8.47 -0.79 20.69
C SER A 44 7.48 0.39 20.68
N VAL A 45 7.67 1.36 19.78
CA VAL A 45 6.81 2.55 19.62
C VAL A 45 5.82 2.38 18.47
N ARG A 46 5.60 1.16 17.99
CA ARG A 46 4.69 0.87 16.89
C ARG A 46 3.30 1.42 17.23
N PRO A 47 2.78 2.37 16.43
CA PRO A 47 1.42 2.85 16.65
C PRO A 47 0.43 1.72 16.38
N GLU A 48 -0.44 1.46 17.35
CA GLU A 48 -1.60 0.59 17.17
C GLU A 48 -2.74 1.42 16.60
N PHE A 49 -3.20 1.05 15.40
CA PHE A 49 -4.39 1.63 14.80
C PHE A 49 -5.50 0.59 14.81
N LYS A 50 -6.69 1.00 15.27
CA LYS A 50 -7.90 0.20 15.14
C LYS A 50 -8.71 0.78 14.00
N ILE A 51 -8.95 -0.05 12.99
CA ILE A 51 -9.75 0.28 11.83
C ILE A 51 -10.81 -0.79 11.66
N THR A 52 -12.05 -0.38 11.40
CA THR A 52 -13.12 -1.31 11.03
C THR A 52 -12.92 -1.81 9.60
N TRP A 53 -13.54 -2.93 9.25
CA TRP A 53 -13.49 -3.44 7.88
C TRP A 53 -14.04 -2.43 6.87
N HIS A 54 -15.12 -1.72 7.22
CA HIS A 54 -15.72 -0.71 6.36
C HIS A 54 -14.79 0.48 6.10
N GLU A 55 -14.13 0.99 7.13
CA GLU A 55 -13.13 2.06 6.97
C GLU A 55 -11.94 1.61 6.12
N LEU A 56 -11.47 0.37 6.32
CA LEU A 56 -10.39 -0.20 5.51
C LEU A 56 -10.80 -0.28 4.04
N ARG A 57 -12.03 -0.73 3.75
CA ARG A 57 -12.59 -0.72 2.38
C ARG A 57 -12.58 0.68 1.78
N CYS A 58 -13.07 1.69 2.50
CA CYS A 58 -13.06 3.07 2.01
C CYS A 58 -11.65 3.56 1.67
N LEU A 59 -10.65 3.25 2.50
CA LEU A 59 -9.25 3.61 2.23
C LEU A 59 -8.68 2.89 1.01
N ILE A 60 -8.94 1.58 0.87
CA ILE A 60 -8.43 0.80 -0.25
C ILE A 60 -9.11 1.20 -1.57
N MET A 61 -10.42 1.46 -1.57
CA MET A 61 -11.14 1.98 -2.75
C MET A 61 -10.63 3.37 -3.15
N TRP A 62 -10.38 4.25 -2.18
CA TRP A 62 -9.78 5.55 -2.45
C TRP A 62 -8.36 5.41 -3.04
N ALA A 63 -7.54 4.51 -2.49
CA ALA A 63 -6.21 4.21 -3.01
C ALA A 63 -6.28 3.63 -4.44
N GLU A 64 -7.22 2.73 -4.71
CA GLU A 64 -7.46 2.15 -6.03
C GLU A 64 -7.82 3.23 -7.05
N PHE A 65 -8.71 4.16 -6.69
CA PHE A 65 -9.10 5.27 -7.54
C PHE A 65 -7.90 6.15 -7.93
N TRP A 66 -7.06 6.54 -6.97
CA TRP A 66 -5.86 7.33 -7.25
C TRP A 66 -4.81 6.55 -8.03
N ALA A 67 -4.65 5.26 -7.73
CA ALA A 67 -3.77 4.38 -8.48
C ALA A 67 -4.21 4.28 -9.95
N SER A 68 -5.52 4.18 -10.21
CA SER A 68 -6.06 4.18 -11.57
C SER A 68 -5.76 5.48 -12.31
N GLN A 69 -5.90 6.64 -11.65
CA GLN A 69 -5.54 7.92 -12.26
C GLN A 69 -4.03 8.08 -12.49
N ALA A 70 -3.20 7.56 -11.59
CA ALA A 70 -1.75 7.58 -11.75
C ALA A 70 -1.33 6.71 -12.93
N ASP A 71 -1.88 5.50 -13.05
CA ASP A 71 -1.61 4.59 -14.16
C ASP A 71 -2.06 5.21 -15.50
N GLN A 72 -3.25 5.85 -15.55
CA GLN A 72 -3.72 6.54 -16.75
C GLN A 72 -2.77 7.68 -17.18
N ARG A 73 -2.32 8.49 -16.21
CA ARG A 73 -1.36 9.58 -16.49
C ARG A 73 -0.03 9.05 -17.02
N ALA A 74 0.46 7.93 -16.48
CA ALA A 74 1.64 7.26 -17.00
C ALA A 74 1.41 6.82 -18.45
N GLU A 75 0.35 6.07 -18.72
CA GLU A 75 0.01 5.60 -20.07
C GLU A 75 -0.09 6.74 -21.09
N ASP A 76 -0.75 7.84 -20.72
CA ASP A 76 -0.90 9.01 -21.59
C ASP A 76 0.44 9.71 -21.84
N ALA A 77 1.30 9.80 -20.83
CA ALA A 77 2.66 10.31 -20.99
C ALA A 77 3.47 9.41 -21.93
N GLN A 78 3.41 8.09 -21.79
CA GLN A 78 4.07 7.16 -22.70
C GLN A 78 3.55 7.30 -24.15
N LYS A 79 2.23 7.43 -24.35
CA LYS A 79 1.62 7.64 -25.68
C LYS A 79 2.07 8.95 -26.32
N SER A 80 2.34 9.98 -25.53
CA SER A 80 2.79 11.29 -26.03
C SER A 80 4.23 11.29 -26.58
N GLY A 81 5.06 10.36 -26.11
CA GLY A 81 6.49 10.31 -26.47
C GLY A 81 7.35 11.44 -25.88
N ASP A 82 6.77 12.33 -25.07
CA ASP A 82 7.47 13.45 -24.43
C ASP A 82 8.32 12.96 -23.24
N PRO A 83 9.66 13.07 -23.29
CA PRO A 83 10.54 12.59 -22.22
C PRO A 83 10.29 13.26 -20.86
N GLU A 84 9.91 14.55 -20.83
CA GLU A 84 9.67 15.26 -19.58
C GLU A 84 8.37 14.76 -18.91
N ARG A 85 7.32 14.56 -19.71
CA ARG A 85 6.06 14.00 -19.20
C ARG A 85 6.23 12.57 -18.71
N ILE A 86 7.02 11.76 -19.41
CA ILE A 86 7.33 10.38 -19.00
C ILE A 86 8.08 10.37 -17.67
N ALA A 87 9.07 11.23 -17.50
CA ALA A 87 9.83 11.34 -16.24
C ALA A 87 8.92 11.75 -15.06
N MET A 88 7.94 12.63 -15.29
CA MET A 88 7.04 13.13 -14.25
C MET A 88 5.90 12.17 -13.89
N ALA A 89 5.44 11.34 -14.83
CA ALA A 89 4.24 10.51 -14.64
C ALA A 89 4.48 9.22 -13.83
N GLY A 90 5.74 8.83 -13.60
CA GLY A 90 6.09 7.63 -12.83
C GLY A 90 5.96 6.32 -13.63
N ARG A 91 5.90 5.18 -12.92
CA ARG A 91 6.05 3.83 -13.51
C ARG A 91 4.76 3.14 -13.96
N GLY A 92 3.58 3.75 -13.75
CA GLY A 92 2.30 3.23 -14.24
C GLY A 92 1.89 1.84 -13.72
N ASN A 93 2.27 1.49 -12.49
CA ASN A 93 2.01 0.19 -11.88
C ASN A 93 1.35 0.28 -10.50
N MET A 94 0.73 1.42 -10.18
CA MET A 94 0.19 1.69 -8.86
C MET A 94 -0.98 0.77 -8.53
N ARG A 95 -1.85 0.44 -9.51
CA ARG A 95 -2.99 -0.46 -9.23
C ARG A 95 -2.53 -1.84 -8.80
N LYS A 96 -1.46 -2.37 -9.40
CA LYS A 96 -0.88 -3.66 -9.02
C LYS A 96 -0.39 -3.64 -7.56
N ILE A 97 0.18 -2.53 -7.11
CA ILE A 97 0.62 -2.36 -5.72
C ILE A 97 -0.59 -2.35 -4.78
N VAL A 98 -1.63 -1.55 -5.10
CA VAL A 98 -2.86 -1.48 -4.30
C VAL A 98 -3.54 -2.85 -4.20
N TYR A 99 -3.66 -3.60 -5.30
CA TYR A 99 -4.22 -4.95 -5.28
C TYR A 99 -3.39 -5.89 -4.44
N GLY A 100 -2.06 -5.86 -4.54
CA GLY A 100 -1.19 -6.66 -3.68
C GLY A 100 -1.29 -6.30 -2.19
N ILE A 101 -1.61 -5.05 -1.84
CA ILE A 101 -1.90 -4.65 -0.46
C ILE A 101 -3.27 -5.19 -0.04
N ALA A 102 -4.29 -4.97 -0.87
CA ALA A 102 -5.66 -5.43 -0.63
C ALA A 102 -5.70 -6.95 -0.41
N ASP A 103 -5.06 -7.73 -1.27
CA ASP A 103 -5.05 -9.20 -1.17
C ASP A 103 -4.38 -9.68 0.11
N ARG A 104 -3.28 -9.04 0.54
CA ARG A 104 -2.58 -9.38 1.80
C ARG A 104 -3.38 -9.00 3.04
N LEU A 105 -4.13 -7.90 2.99
CA LEU A 105 -5.03 -7.50 4.07
C LEU A 105 -6.25 -8.42 4.12
N HIS A 106 -6.80 -8.78 2.97
CA HIS A 106 -7.93 -9.70 2.85
C HIS A 106 -7.58 -11.11 3.35
N ALA A 107 -6.37 -11.60 3.06
CA ALA A 107 -5.88 -12.88 3.57
C ALA A 107 -5.81 -12.96 5.11
N GLN A 108 -5.75 -11.84 5.82
CA GLN A 108 -5.79 -11.80 7.29
C GLN A 108 -7.22 -11.96 7.84
N HIS A 109 -8.23 -11.67 7.03
CA HIS A 109 -9.65 -11.67 7.40
C HIS A 109 -10.52 -12.10 6.21
N MET A 110 -10.42 -13.39 5.85
CA MET A 110 -11.07 -13.96 4.65
C MET A 110 -12.60 -13.92 4.67
N ASP A 111 -13.22 -13.72 5.84
CA ASP A 111 -14.67 -13.65 5.99
C ASP A 111 -15.24 -12.27 5.63
N GLY A 112 -14.38 -11.26 5.44
CA GLY A 112 -14.80 -9.91 5.07
C GLY A 112 -15.17 -9.80 3.60
N PRO A 113 -16.04 -8.85 3.19
CA PRO A 113 -16.26 -8.58 1.77
C PRO A 113 -15.01 -7.96 1.11
N PRO A 114 -14.92 -7.91 -0.24
CA PRO A 114 -13.71 -7.46 -0.94
C PRO A 114 -13.22 -6.07 -0.52
N LEU A 115 -11.92 -5.79 -0.65
CA LEU A 115 -11.38 -4.48 -0.27
C LEU A 115 -11.35 -3.46 -1.40
N THR A 116 -11.44 -3.90 -2.66
CA THR A 116 -11.39 -3.05 -3.85
C THR A 116 -12.77 -2.96 -4.52
N PHE A 117 -13.03 -1.85 -5.21
CA PHE A 117 -14.26 -1.67 -5.98
C PHE A 117 -14.29 -2.61 -7.19
N SER A 118 -13.14 -2.85 -7.82
CA SER A 118 -13.05 -3.78 -8.95
C SER A 118 -13.39 -5.22 -8.56
N GLN A 119 -12.96 -5.68 -7.37
CA GLN A 119 -13.35 -7.00 -6.86
C GLN A 119 -14.84 -7.04 -6.50
N GLU A 120 -15.37 -5.99 -5.88
CA GLU A 120 -16.81 -5.90 -5.59
C GLU A 120 -17.66 -5.97 -6.88
N LEU A 121 -17.28 -5.25 -7.94
CA LEU A 121 -17.94 -5.36 -9.23
C LEU A 121 -17.79 -6.75 -9.86
N ALA A 122 -16.65 -7.41 -9.66
CA ALA A 122 -16.46 -8.79 -10.13
C ALA A 122 -17.39 -9.76 -9.41
N ASP A 123 -17.57 -9.62 -8.10
CA ASP A 123 -18.49 -10.42 -7.29
C ASP A 123 -19.94 -10.19 -7.73
N VAL A 124 -20.36 -8.92 -7.86
CA VAL A 124 -21.71 -8.59 -8.36
C VAL A 124 -21.93 -9.16 -9.76
N ARG A 125 -20.93 -9.09 -10.63
CA ARG A 125 -21.03 -9.66 -11.99
C ARG A 125 -21.13 -11.19 -11.96
N ALA A 126 -20.43 -11.85 -11.05
CA ALA A 126 -20.50 -13.29 -10.88
C ALA A 126 -21.87 -13.74 -10.36
N GLU A 127 -22.47 -12.95 -9.45
CA GLU A 127 -23.76 -13.26 -8.84
C GLU A 127 -24.95 -12.92 -9.75
N TYR A 128 -24.91 -11.76 -10.42
CA TYR A 128 -26.06 -11.20 -11.16
C TYR A 128 -25.88 -11.16 -12.68
N GLY A 129 -24.71 -11.50 -13.21
CA GLY A 129 -24.42 -11.46 -14.65
C GLY A 129 -24.03 -10.07 -15.14
N ALA A 130 -24.37 -9.71 -16.38
CA ALA A 130 -24.03 -8.41 -16.94
C ALA A 130 -24.78 -7.28 -16.23
N VAL A 131 -24.05 -6.44 -15.50
CA VAL A 131 -24.60 -5.26 -14.81
C VAL A 131 -24.51 -4.06 -15.73
N GLU A 132 -25.65 -3.45 -16.08
CA GLU A 132 -25.68 -2.15 -16.75
C GLU A 132 -25.47 -1.02 -15.73
N GLN A 133 -24.44 -0.20 -15.94
CA GLN A 133 -24.25 1.03 -15.18
C GLN A 133 -25.15 2.13 -15.77
N ASN A 134 -26.30 2.35 -15.16
CA ASN A 134 -27.16 3.50 -15.47
C ASN A 134 -26.54 4.77 -14.89
N VAL A 135 -25.63 5.41 -15.61
CA VAL A 135 -25.13 6.74 -15.26
C VAL A 135 -26.21 7.76 -15.65
N ILE A 136 -26.97 8.24 -14.67
CA ILE A 136 -27.85 9.39 -14.86
C ILE A 136 -26.93 10.60 -15.10
N LYS A 137 -26.91 11.11 -16.32
CA LYS A 137 -26.29 12.40 -16.61
C LYS A 137 -27.28 13.47 -16.17
N GLU A 138 -26.93 14.26 -15.17
CA GLU A 138 -27.65 15.49 -14.88
C GLU A 138 -27.33 16.49 -16.00
N ASP A 139 -28.37 17.01 -16.67
CA ASP A 139 -28.31 18.02 -17.73
C ASP A 139 -27.89 19.40 -17.21
#